data_AF-A0A2A5M9B7-F1
#
_entry.id   AF-A0A2A5M9B7-F1
#
_cell.length_a   1.000
_cell.length_b   1.000
_cell.length_c   1.000
_cell.angle_alpha   90.00
_cell.angle_beta   90.00
_cell.angle_gamma   90.00
#
_symmetry.space_group_name_H-M   'P 1'
#
loop_
_entity.id
_entity.type
_entity.pdbx_description
1 polymer ?
#
loop_
_entity_poly.entity_id
_entity_poly.type
_entity_poly.pdbx_seq_one_letter_code
_entity_poly.pdbx_strand_id
1 'polypeptide(L)'
;DECLSLRILVNEYNFSRSERRVINKNINTKVMLRTPNLSNEHLFLYDKYHRFMEEKKNWKRYDLSFKQYYNLYVDGFMNFGYELAFYIEDKLVCVDLIDILEDGISSIYCFYDPDFSYFSLGKFSLLNEI
;
A
#
# COMPACT_ATOMS: atom_id res chain seq x y z
N ASP A 1 -19.30 4.08 7.17
CA ASP A 1 -18.55 3.34 6.14
C ASP A 1 -17.79 2.21 6.79
N GLU A 2 -18.34 1.01 6.73
CA GLU A 2 -17.69 -0.20 7.23
C GLU A 2 -16.75 -0.78 6.16
N CYS A 3 -15.63 -1.34 6.59
CA CYS A 3 -14.72 -2.06 5.71
C CYS A 3 -15.39 -3.38 5.30
N LEU A 4 -15.77 -3.50 4.03
CA LEU A 4 -16.31 -4.73 3.46
C LEU A 4 -15.16 -5.63 3.03
N SER A 5 -15.07 -6.82 3.63
CA SER A 5 -14.17 -7.88 3.15
C SER A 5 -14.65 -8.37 1.78
N LEU A 6 -13.97 -7.97 0.71
CA LEU A 6 -14.22 -8.41 -0.66
C LEU A 6 -13.25 -9.55 -1.01
N ARG A 7 -13.77 -10.74 -1.37
CA ARG A 7 -12.95 -11.84 -1.90
C ARG A 7 -13.03 -11.83 -3.42
N ILE A 8 -11.88 -11.74 -4.08
CA ILE A 8 -11.77 -11.76 -5.54
C ILE A 8 -11.21 -13.11 -5.97
N LEU A 9 -11.92 -13.79 -6.88
CA LEU A 9 -11.39 -14.98 -7.56
C LEU A 9 -10.49 -14.52 -8.70
N VAL A 10 -9.18 -14.50 -8.45
CA VAL A 10 -8.15 -14.04 -9.38
C VAL A 10 -8.28 -14.68 -10.77
N ASN A 11 -8.47 -16.00 -10.80
CA ASN A 11 -8.54 -16.77 -12.05
C ASN A 11 -9.71 -16.38 -12.97
N GLU A 12 -10.72 -15.69 -12.45
CA GLU A 12 -11.90 -15.24 -13.19
C GLU A 12 -11.94 -13.71 -13.35
N TYR A 13 -10.93 -13.01 -12.83
CA TYR A 13 -10.94 -11.56 -12.79
C TYR A 13 -10.65 -10.93 -14.15
N ASN A 14 -11.57 -10.08 -14.59
CA ASN A 14 -11.45 -9.34 -15.84
C ASN A 14 -11.28 -7.85 -15.55
N PHE A 15 -10.06 -7.33 -15.75
CA PHE A 15 -9.78 -5.91 -15.52
C PHE A 15 -10.69 -5.00 -16.35
N SER A 16 -11.42 -4.13 -15.66
CA SER A 16 -12.26 -3.11 -16.26
C SER A 16 -11.41 -2.09 -17.05
N ARG A 17 -12.06 -1.34 -17.94
CA ARG A 17 -11.40 -0.23 -18.67
C ARG A 17 -10.76 0.79 -17.72
N SER A 18 -11.36 1.01 -16.56
CA SER A 18 -10.85 1.94 -15.55
C SER A 18 -9.56 1.44 -14.90
N GLU A 19 -9.44 0.13 -14.67
CA GLU A 19 -8.27 -0.52 -14.06
C GLU A 19 -7.12 -0.60 -15.04
N ARG A 20 -7.40 -1.00 -16.28
CA ARG A 20 -6.40 -0.97 -17.36
C ARG A 20 -5.79 0.42 -17.53
N ARG A 21 -6.58 1.48 -17.38
CA ARG A 21 -6.07 2.86 -17.38
C ARG A 21 -5.14 3.15 -16.20
N VAL A 22 -5.43 2.63 -15.01
CA VAL A 22 -4.55 2.77 -13.82
C VAL A 22 -3.25 2.01 -14.03
N ILE A 23 -3.30 0.78 -14.55
CA ILE A 23 -2.13 -0.02 -14.90
C ILE A 23 -1.26 0.74 -15.90
N ASN A 24 -1.85 1.25 -16.98
CA ASN A 24 -1.11 2.00 -18.01
C ASN A 24 -0.43 3.27 -17.48
N LYS A 25 -1.02 3.95 -16.48
CA LYS A 25 -0.38 5.12 -15.84
C LYS A 25 0.87 4.76 -15.06
N ASN A 26 0.97 3.52 -14.57
CA ASN A 26 2.03 3.06 -13.68
C ASN A 26 3.03 2.14 -14.39
N ILE A 27 3.09 2.15 -15.73
CA ILE A 27 4.00 1.27 -16.49
C ILE A 27 5.47 1.44 -16.12
N ASN A 28 5.86 2.63 -15.63
CA ASN A 28 7.22 2.94 -15.18
C ASN A 28 7.37 2.88 -13.64
N THR A 29 6.31 2.55 -12.91
CA THR A 29 6.37 2.38 -11.46
C THR A 29 7.05 1.06 -11.16
N LYS A 30 8.18 1.09 -10.47
CA LYS A 30 8.88 -0.11 -10.02
C LYS A 30 8.19 -0.65 -8.76
N VAL A 31 7.80 -1.91 -8.78
CA VAL A 31 7.17 -2.59 -7.64
C VAL A 31 8.12 -3.65 -7.12
N MET A 32 8.37 -3.66 -5.81
CA MET A 32 9.25 -4.62 -5.16
C MET A 32 8.49 -5.33 -4.04
N LEU A 33 8.37 -6.66 -4.13
CA LEU A 33 7.92 -7.50 -3.03
C LEU A 33 9.09 -7.80 -2.10
N ARG A 34 8.95 -7.48 -0.82
CA ARG A 34 9.99 -7.71 0.20
C ARG A 34 9.38 -8.03 1.57
N THR A 35 10.22 -8.46 2.51
CA THR A 35 9.83 -8.49 3.93
C THR A 35 9.62 -7.05 4.42
N PRO A 36 8.62 -6.78 5.27
CA PRO A 36 8.38 -5.43 5.80
C PRO A 36 9.64 -4.82 6.40
N ASN A 37 9.87 -3.54 6.11
CA ASN A 37 11.08 -2.85 6.53
C ASN A 37 10.73 -1.55 7.27
N LEU A 38 11.72 -0.98 7.93
CA LEU A 38 11.65 0.35 8.53
C LEU A 38 12.83 1.18 8.04
N SER A 39 12.50 2.30 7.40
CA SER A 39 13.46 3.34 7.04
C SER A 39 12.85 4.73 7.24
N ASN A 40 13.68 5.77 7.13
CA ASN A 40 13.19 7.15 7.16
C ASN A 40 12.15 7.42 6.08
N GLU A 41 12.29 6.83 4.89
CA GLU A 41 11.33 6.99 3.80
C GLU A 41 9.94 6.48 4.18
N HIS A 42 9.85 5.35 4.89
CA HIS A 42 8.58 4.81 5.36
C HIS A 42 7.90 5.78 6.32
N LEU A 43 8.65 6.32 7.29
CA LEU A 43 8.08 7.25 8.28
C LEU A 43 7.65 8.56 7.64
N PHE A 44 8.45 9.11 6.72
CA PHE A 44 8.07 10.33 6.00
C PHE A 44 6.84 10.11 5.13
N LEU A 45 6.78 8.99 4.40
CA LEU A 45 5.64 8.63 3.58
C LEU A 45 4.38 8.42 4.43
N TYR A 46 4.50 7.70 5.54
CA TYR A 46 3.42 7.46 6.49
C TYR A 46 2.87 8.78 7.04
N ASP A 47 3.71 9.64 7.61
CA ASP A 47 3.28 10.91 8.20
C ASP A 47 2.65 11.82 7.15
N LYS A 48 3.25 11.91 5.95
CA LYS A 48 2.69 12.69 4.84
C LYS A 48 1.29 12.21 4.43
N TYR A 49 1.12 10.90 4.27
CA TYR A 49 -0.18 10.31 3.95
C TYR A 49 -1.22 10.61 5.05
N HIS A 50 -0.82 10.49 6.32
CA HIS A 50 -1.73 10.71 7.45
C HIS A 50 -2.14 12.17 7.62
N ARG A 51 -1.24 13.13 7.41
CA ARG A 51 -1.61 14.56 7.35
C ARG A 51 -2.63 14.83 6.25
N PHE A 52 -2.39 14.27 5.06
CA PHE A 52 -3.34 14.39 3.95
C PHE A 52 -4.71 13.77 4.29
N MET A 53 -4.75 12.64 4.99
CA MET A 53 -6.00 11.99 5.38
C MET A 53 -6.71 12.69 6.55
N GLU A 54 -5.95 13.34 7.45
CA GLU A 54 -6.50 14.25 8.46
C GLU A 54 -7.22 15.41 7.77
N GLU A 55 -6.58 16.08 6.81
CA GLU A 55 -7.21 17.18 6.07
C GLU A 55 -8.39 16.73 5.20
N LYS A 56 -8.24 15.60 4.50
CA LYS A 56 -9.23 15.12 3.51
C LYS A 56 -10.42 14.40 4.13
N LYS A 57 -10.21 13.66 5.22
CA LYS A 57 -11.22 12.77 5.84
C LYS A 57 -11.38 12.97 7.35
N ASN A 58 -10.75 14.00 7.92
CA ASN A 58 -10.81 14.32 9.34
C ASN A 58 -10.37 13.13 10.23
N TRP A 59 -9.38 12.36 9.76
CA TRP A 59 -8.77 11.28 10.53
C TRP A 59 -8.02 11.84 11.73
N LYS A 60 -8.10 11.16 12.88
CA LYS A 60 -7.25 11.48 14.02
C LYS A 60 -5.82 11.08 13.71
N ARG A 61 -4.89 12.03 13.76
CA ARG A 61 -3.47 11.79 13.57
C ARG A 61 -2.81 11.32 14.87
N TYR A 62 -1.91 10.35 14.75
CA TYR A 62 -1.02 9.93 15.81
C TYR A 62 0.40 9.99 15.30
N ASP A 63 1.28 10.69 16.03
CA ASP A 63 2.71 10.70 15.74
C ASP A 63 3.28 9.32 16.11
N LEU A 64 3.71 8.56 15.10
CA LEU A 64 4.41 7.29 15.32
C LEU A 64 5.92 7.55 15.45
N SER A 65 6.49 7.11 16.56
CA SER A 65 7.94 6.90 16.67
C SER A 65 8.38 5.69 15.84
N PHE A 66 9.68 5.60 15.53
CA PHE A 66 10.30 4.43 14.89
C PHE A 66 9.89 3.12 15.57
N LYS A 67 9.92 3.09 16.91
CA LYS A 67 9.55 1.90 17.68
C LYS A 67 8.09 1.52 17.51
N GLN A 68 7.19 2.49 17.46
CA GLN A 68 5.77 2.21 17.25
C GLN A 68 5.49 1.72 15.84
N TYR A 69 6.11 2.32 14.81
CA TYR A 69 6.00 1.82 13.44
C TYR A 69 6.53 0.38 13.33
N TYR A 70 7.71 0.12 13.88
CA TYR A 70 8.30 -1.22 13.90
C TYR A 70 7.35 -2.24 14.53
N ASN A 71 6.83 -1.94 15.73
CA ASN A 71 5.93 -2.85 16.44
C ASN A 71 4.61 -3.10 15.69
N LEU A 72 4.08 -2.09 14.99
CA LEU A 72 2.80 -2.20 14.27
C LEU A 72 2.93 -2.94 12.95
N TYR A 73 4.02 -2.71 12.21
CA TYR A 73 4.11 -3.07 10.80
C TYR A 73 5.27 -3.99 10.42
N VAL A 74 6.24 -4.18 11.33
CA VAL A 74 7.46 -4.94 11.02
C VAL A 74 7.62 -6.15 11.92
N ASP A 75 7.48 -6.02 13.24
CA ASP A 75 7.82 -7.10 14.20
C ASP A 75 6.98 -8.38 14.00
N GLY A 76 5.73 -8.23 13.55
CA GLY A 76 4.75 -9.31 13.42
C GLY A 76 4.68 -10.01 12.06
N PHE A 77 5.57 -9.71 11.10
CA PHE A 77 5.41 -10.19 9.72
C PHE A 77 5.54 -11.73 9.56
N MET A 78 6.18 -12.41 10.51
CA MET A 78 6.40 -13.86 10.48
C MET A 78 6.98 -14.33 9.12
N ASN A 79 6.49 -15.42 8.55
CA ASN A 79 6.95 -15.93 7.23
C ASN A 79 5.93 -15.70 6.11
N PHE A 80 4.87 -14.94 6.38
CA PHE A 80 3.76 -14.72 5.46
C PHE A 80 3.45 -13.24 5.21
N GLY A 81 3.91 -12.33 6.06
CA GLY A 81 3.76 -10.89 5.89
C GLY A 81 4.80 -10.34 4.92
N TYR A 82 4.34 -9.55 3.97
CA TYR A 82 5.16 -8.92 2.94
C TYR A 82 4.80 -7.45 2.78
N GLU A 83 5.67 -6.74 2.08
CA GLU A 83 5.51 -5.37 1.69
C GLU A 83 5.69 -5.25 0.18
N LEU A 84 4.70 -4.66 -0.50
CA LEU A 84 4.86 -4.13 -1.84
C LEU A 84 5.33 -2.67 -1.74
N ALA A 85 6.57 -2.45 -2.13
CA ALA A 85 7.20 -1.13 -2.15
C ALA A 85 7.22 -0.58 -3.58
N PHE A 86 6.54 0.55 -3.79
CA PHE A 86 6.39 1.19 -5.09
C PHE A 86 7.32 2.38 -5.20
N TYR A 87 8.10 2.42 -6.28
CA TYR A 87 9.07 3.46 -6.57
C TYR A 87 8.76 4.14 -7.90
N ILE A 88 8.76 5.48 -7.88
CA ILE A 88 8.73 6.32 -9.09
C ILE A 88 9.94 7.24 -9.01
N GLU A 89 10.77 7.24 -10.05
CA GLU A 89 12.02 8.03 -10.10
C GLU A 89 12.88 7.79 -8.84
N ASP A 90 13.04 6.52 -8.45
CA ASP A 90 13.78 6.04 -7.28
C ASP A 90 13.29 6.53 -5.90
N LYS A 91 12.15 7.22 -5.85
CA LYS A 91 11.49 7.63 -4.60
C LYS A 91 10.44 6.60 -4.18
N LEU A 92 10.45 6.19 -2.91
CA LEU A 92 9.36 5.38 -2.33
C LEU A 92 8.07 6.21 -2.26
N VAL A 93 7.06 5.83 -3.05
CA VAL A 93 5.80 6.58 -3.20
C VAL A 93 4.58 5.84 -2.69
N CYS A 94 4.66 4.52 -2.51
CA CYS A 94 3.59 3.74 -1.88
C CYS A 94 4.18 2.52 -1.19
N VAL A 95 3.59 2.19 -0.05
CA VAL A 95 3.85 0.98 0.72
C VAL A 95 2.49 0.32 0.94
N ASP A 96 2.42 -0.96 0.62
CA ASP A 96 1.27 -1.80 0.90
C ASP A 96 1.71 -3.06 1.62
N LEU A 97 1.20 -3.22 2.84
CA LEU A 97 1.46 -4.35 3.70
C LEU A 97 0.41 -5.41 3.41
N ILE A 98 0.86 -6.61 3.07
CA ILE A 98 0.02 -7.73 2.66
C ILE A 98 0.43 -9.00 3.40
N ASP A 99 -0.52 -9.91 3.58
CA ASP A 99 -0.23 -11.30 3.97
C ASP A 99 -0.42 -12.21 2.76
N ILE A 100 0.58 -13.05 2.46
CA ILE A 100 0.50 -14.09 1.42
C ILE A 100 0.29 -15.43 2.12
N LEU A 101 -0.90 -16.00 1.94
CA LEU A 101 -1.34 -17.25 2.54
C LEU A 101 -1.55 -18.32 1.45
N GLU A 102 -1.79 -19.57 1.86
CA GLU A 102 -1.99 -20.69 0.93
C GLU A 102 -3.19 -20.50 0.00
N ASP A 103 -4.24 -19.82 0.46
CA ASP A 103 -5.52 -19.66 -0.25
C ASP A 103 -5.82 -18.22 -0.71
N GLY A 104 -4.83 -17.33 -0.65
CA GLY A 104 -4.95 -15.97 -1.17
C GLY A 104 -3.98 -14.94 -0.58
N ILE A 105 -4.16 -13.70 -1.02
CA ILE A 105 -3.46 -12.51 -0.53
C ILE A 105 -4.46 -11.66 0.25
N SER A 106 -4.03 -11.13 1.40
CA SER A 106 -4.81 -10.19 2.21
C SER A 106 -4.10 -8.84 2.29
N SER A 107 -4.71 -7.79 1.75
CA SER A 107 -4.26 -6.40 1.96
C SER A 107 -4.53 -5.98 3.41
N ILE A 108 -3.47 -5.59 4.13
CA ILE A 108 -3.52 -5.20 5.55
C ILE A 108 -3.55 -3.69 5.68
N TYR A 109 -2.60 -3.00 5.04
CA TYR A 109 -2.48 -1.55 5.19
C TYR A 109 -1.68 -0.89 4.06
N CYS A 110 -2.31 0.05 3.37
CA CYS A 110 -1.70 0.81 2.28
C CYS A 110 -1.63 2.31 2.61
N PHE A 111 -0.46 2.91 2.40
CA PHE A 111 -0.26 4.35 2.46
C PHE A 111 0.62 4.82 1.28
N TYR A 112 0.41 6.05 0.83
CA TYR A 112 1.04 6.57 -0.40
C TYR A 112 1.30 8.07 -0.35
N ASP A 113 2.18 8.55 -1.23
CA ASP A 113 2.51 9.95 -1.37
C ASP A 113 1.37 10.68 -2.11
N PRO A 114 0.63 11.60 -1.47
CA PRO A 114 -0.49 12.30 -2.09
C PRO A 114 -0.08 13.17 -3.30
N ASP A 115 1.20 13.56 -3.42
CA ASP A 115 1.70 14.29 -4.59
C ASP A 115 1.67 13.42 -5.85
N PHE A 116 1.66 12.09 -5.68
CA PHE A 116 1.57 11.11 -6.77
C PHE A 116 0.13 10.59 -6.95
N SER A 117 -0.87 11.27 -6.40
CA SER A 117 -2.29 10.85 -6.49
C SER A 117 -2.80 10.68 -7.93
N TYR A 118 -2.19 11.36 -8.91
CA TYR A 118 -2.47 11.17 -10.34
C TYR A 118 -2.31 9.70 -10.81
N PHE A 119 -1.36 8.97 -10.23
CA PHE A 119 -1.07 7.57 -10.50
C PHE A 119 -2.10 6.61 -9.87
N SER A 120 -2.98 7.12 -9.00
CA SER A 120 -4.00 6.31 -8.31
C SER A 120 -3.38 5.14 -7.52
N LEU A 121 -2.28 5.41 -6.80
CA LEU A 121 -1.43 4.39 -6.16
C LEU A 121 -2.19 3.42 -5.27
N GLY A 122 -3.14 3.89 -4.44
CA GLY A 122 -3.96 2.98 -3.63
C GLY A 122 -4.80 2.00 -4.44
N LYS A 123 -5.32 2.40 -5.61
CA LYS A 123 -6.01 1.47 -6.53
C LYS A 123 -4.99 0.59 -7.27
N PHE A 124 -3.86 1.16 -7.67
CA PHE A 124 -2.82 0.39 -8.34
C PHE A 124 -2.26 -0.71 -7.44
N SER A 125 -2.11 -0.46 -6.15
CA SER A 125 -1.64 -1.46 -5.18
C SER A 125 -2.53 -2.69 -5.14
N LEU A 126 -3.83 -2.49 -4.94
CA LEU A 126 -4.83 -3.57 -4.98
C LEU A 126 -4.81 -4.36 -6.30
N LEU A 127 -4.50 -3.72 -7.43
CA LEU A 127 -4.40 -4.40 -8.73
C LEU A 127 -3.12 -5.24 -8.88
N ASN A 128 -2.10 -5.01 -8.06
CA ASN A 128 -0.90 -5.86 -8.01
C ASN A 128 -1.09 -7.10 -7.12
N GLU A 129 -2.22 -7.19 -6.41
CA GLU A 129 -2.61 -8.36 -5.62
C GLU A 129 -3.57 -9.30 -6.39
N ILE A 130 -3.90 -8.96 -7.64
CA ILE A 130 -4.75 -9.76 -8.54
C ILE A 130 -3.88 -10.50 -9.56
#